data_AF-A0AAU4ETJ0-F1
#
_entry.id   AF-A0AAU4ETJ0-F1
#
_cell.length_a   1.000
_cell.length_b   1.000
_cell.length_c   1.000
_cell.angle_alpha   90.00
_cell.angle_beta   90.00
_cell.angle_gamma   90.00
#
_symmetry.space_group_name_H-M   'P 1'
#
loop_
_entity.id
_entity.type
_entity.pdbx_description
1 polymer ?
#
loop_
_entity_poly.entity_id
_entity_poly.type
_entity_poly.pdbx_seq_one_letter_code
_entity_poly.pdbx_strand_id
1 'polypeptide(L)'
;MEASALEPADADLPAEAAAAVREGPFDVAFDLVIRHRGLSLEGLQRRMAIRGAQVSLATLSYWRRGRRHPEGGRSLHAVRVAEGCLGLPADALTALVTPARPRARRAEPFPGGVSLASALGAEPTELGSCDGIDLDGNARLAIASVHQRATLTADRTEGSVRTEMVVTSREDGVDRWVSFFRPQTGGAHHPALRSAHCCRPGRIRRDPSSELLAVELRFDYPLRAGETYVFDFDFGYDGEPPETSYLQFGIRAPARQLVLQAHFDPAAVPVRCYRYHRPRDGSSDVVGEPELPVGPSLTSHIAVLDAQPGVYGMVWEWD
;
A
#
# COMPACT_ATOMS: atom_id res chain seq x y z
N MET A 1 33.85 -8.00 -18.19
CA MET A 1 32.52 -8.09 -18.82
C MET A 1 31.60 -7.26 -17.95
N GLU A 2 31.54 -5.97 -18.23
CA GLU A 2 30.94 -4.94 -17.38
C GLU A 2 29.42 -5.14 -17.26
N ALA A 3 28.95 -5.19 -16.01
CA ALA A 3 27.55 -5.08 -15.66
C ALA A 3 27.13 -3.62 -15.86
N SER A 4 26.40 -3.35 -16.94
CA SER A 4 25.73 -2.07 -17.17
C SER A 4 24.62 -1.91 -16.13
N ALA A 5 24.90 -1.09 -15.11
CA ALA A 5 23.90 -0.59 -14.18
C ALA A 5 22.91 0.29 -14.96
N LEU A 6 21.62 0.00 -14.81
CA LEU A 6 20.53 0.84 -15.32
C LEU A 6 20.60 2.19 -14.59
N GLU A 7 21.17 3.22 -15.22
CA GLU A 7 21.10 4.59 -14.73
C GLU A 7 19.62 5.04 -14.65
N PRO A 8 19.21 5.75 -13.59
CA PRO A 8 17.87 6.31 -13.52
C PRO A 8 17.68 7.31 -14.68
N ALA A 9 16.62 7.14 -15.47
CA ALA A 9 16.33 7.94 -16.68
C ALA A 9 16.17 9.46 -16.46
N ASP A 10 16.25 9.92 -15.20
CA ASP A 10 16.31 11.33 -14.79
C ASP A 10 17.73 11.93 -14.91
N ALA A 11 18.77 11.09 -15.05
CA ALA A 11 20.19 11.51 -15.03
C ALA A 11 20.64 12.29 -16.28
N ASP A 12 19.87 12.24 -17.37
CA ASP A 12 20.21 12.85 -18.66
C ASP A 12 19.44 14.16 -18.94
N LEU A 13 18.72 14.72 -17.95
CA LEU A 13 18.06 16.04 -18.09
C LEU A 13 18.93 17.15 -17.47
N PRO A 14 19.03 18.33 -18.10
CA PRO A 14 19.71 19.47 -17.50
C PRO A 14 18.95 19.90 -16.24
N ALA A 15 19.68 20.40 -15.23
CA ALA A 15 19.14 20.71 -13.91
C ALA A 15 17.88 21.61 -13.95
N GLU A 16 17.82 22.54 -14.90
CA GLU A 16 16.66 23.41 -15.13
C GLU A 16 15.42 22.63 -15.62
N ALA A 17 15.59 21.72 -16.58
CA ALA A 17 14.51 20.87 -17.06
C ALA A 17 14.06 19.87 -15.99
N ALA A 18 15.00 19.30 -15.24
CA ALA A 18 14.69 18.40 -14.12
C ALA A 18 13.96 19.13 -12.98
N ALA A 19 14.29 20.40 -12.70
CA ALA A 19 13.55 21.21 -11.74
C ALA A 19 12.12 21.53 -12.24
N ALA A 20 11.99 21.92 -13.51
CA ALA A 20 10.69 22.22 -14.11
C ALA A 20 9.76 20.99 -14.16
N VAL A 21 10.28 19.80 -14.47
CA VAL A 21 9.50 18.55 -14.47
C VAL A 21 9.02 18.15 -13.06
N ARG A 22 9.77 18.50 -12.02
CA ARG A 22 9.40 18.19 -10.62
C ARG A 22 8.30 19.10 -10.09
N GLU A 23 8.44 20.41 -10.26
CA GLU A 23 7.63 21.40 -9.54
C GLU A 23 7.19 22.60 -10.41
N GLY A 24 7.61 22.65 -11.67
CA GLY A 24 7.30 23.75 -12.58
C GLY A 24 5.93 23.64 -13.24
N PRO A 25 5.44 24.72 -13.86
CA PRO A 25 4.23 24.67 -14.66
C PRO A 25 4.43 23.78 -15.90
N PHE A 26 3.37 23.06 -16.29
CA PHE A 26 3.43 22.04 -17.34
C PHE A 26 4.03 22.54 -18.65
N ASP A 27 3.69 23.74 -19.10
CA ASP A 27 4.15 24.31 -20.35
C ASP A 27 5.67 24.57 -20.36
N VAL A 28 6.21 25.05 -19.24
CA VAL A 28 7.64 25.27 -19.06
C VAL A 28 8.41 23.95 -19.06
N ALA A 29 7.93 22.96 -18.29
CA ALA A 29 8.53 21.62 -18.26
C ALA A 29 8.50 20.96 -19.65
N PHE A 30 7.36 21.05 -20.34
CA PHE A 30 7.15 20.46 -21.66
C PHE A 30 8.04 21.10 -22.72
N ASP A 31 8.20 22.42 -22.72
CA ASP A 31 9.10 23.13 -23.65
C ASP A 31 10.58 22.77 -23.41
N LEU A 32 11.03 22.77 -22.15
CA LEU A 32 12.42 22.48 -21.80
C LEU A 32 12.82 21.05 -22.21
N VAL A 33 11.96 20.07 -21.95
CA VAL A 33 12.25 18.67 -22.34
C VAL A 33 12.27 18.50 -23.86
N ILE A 34 11.34 19.13 -24.59
CA ILE A 34 11.32 19.05 -26.06
C ILE A 34 12.60 19.64 -26.66
N ARG A 35 13.06 20.79 -26.15
CA ARG A 35 14.31 21.42 -26.58
C ARG A 35 15.52 20.56 -26.28
N HIS A 36 15.60 20.02 -25.06
CA HIS A 36 16.71 19.17 -24.64
C HIS A 36 16.80 17.89 -25.49
N ARG A 37 15.66 17.25 -25.78
CA ARG A 37 15.59 16.06 -26.62
C ARG A 37 15.77 16.35 -28.12
N GLY A 38 15.95 17.62 -28.51
CA GLY A 38 16.15 18.03 -29.91
C GLY A 38 14.96 17.71 -30.82
N LEU A 39 13.74 17.62 -30.28
CA LEU A 39 12.56 17.22 -31.03
C LEU A 39 11.79 18.42 -31.57
N SER A 40 11.42 18.37 -32.86
CA SER A 40 10.39 19.25 -33.39
C SER A 40 9.00 18.79 -32.90
N LEU A 41 8.03 19.71 -32.85
CA LEU A 41 6.65 19.36 -32.51
C LEU A 41 6.06 18.35 -33.52
N GLU A 42 6.46 18.44 -34.78
CA GLU A 42 6.07 17.48 -35.83
C GLU A 42 6.68 16.09 -35.57
N GLY A 43 7.93 16.05 -35.12
CA GLY A 43 8.61 14.81 -34.73
C GLY A 43 7.96 14.16 -33.51
N LEU A 44 7.59 14.95 -32.50
CA LEU A 44 6.85 14.49 -31.34
C LEU A 44 5.46 13.97 -31.74
N GLN A 45 4.71 14.73 -32.53
CA GLN A 45 3.39 14.34 -33.02
C GLN A 45 3.44 12.99 -33.76
N ARG A 46 4.41 12.80 -34.65
CA ARG A 46 4.59 11.55 -35.41
C ARG A 46 4.88 10.37 -34.48
N ARG A 47 5.74 10.55 -33.49
CA ARG A 47 6.06 9.52 -32.47
C ARG A 47 4.84 9.17 -31.61
N MET A 48 4.02 10.16 -31.26
CA MET A 48 2.80 9.95 -30.50
C MET A 48 1.74 9.19 -31.32
N ALA A 49 1.61 9.52 -32.62
CA ALA A 49 0.69 8.84 -33.52
C ALA A 49 1.03 7.35 -33.69
N ILE A 50 2.32 7.01 -33.80
CA ILE A 50 2.80 5.61 -33.84
C ILE A 50 2.43 4.86 -32.56
N ARG A 51 2.40 5.54 -31.42
CA ARG A 51 2.04 4.98 -30.10
C ARG A 51 0.54 5.11 -29.78
N GLY A 52 -0.30 5.38 -30.77
CA GLY A 52 -1.77 5.38 -30.62
C GLY A 52 -2.39 6.69 -30.09
N ALA A 53 -1.61 7.76 -29.89
CA ALA A 53 -2.14 9.07 -29.47
C ALA A 53 -2.20 10.06 -30.64
N GLN A 54 -3.41 10.35 -31.12
CA GLN A 54 -3.65 11.34 -32.16
C GLN A 54 -3.84 12.73 -31.53
N VAL A 55 -2.86 13.63 -31.70
CA VAL A 55 -2.89 15.01 -31.20
C VAL A 55 -2.52 15.96 -32.35
N SER A 56 -3.19 17.10 -32.48
CA SER A 56 -2.87 18.08 -33.53
C SER A 56 -1.60 18.88 -33.20
N LEU A 57 -0.87 19.32 -34.23
CA LEU A 57 0.27 20.25 -34.09
C LEU A 57 -0.12 21.54 -33.37
N ALA A 58 -1.33 22.06 -33.64
CA ALA A 58 -1.87 23.23 -32.96
C ALA A 58 -2.04 22.99 -31.46
N THR A 59 -2.53 21.82 -31.06
CA THR A 59 -2.67 21.43 -29.64
C THR A 59 -1.32 21.36 -28.94
N LEU A 60 -0.32 20.70 -29.54
CA LEU A 60 1.03 20.62 -28.97
C LEU A 60 1.69 22.00 -28.86
N SER A 61 1.46 22.88 -29.86
CA SER A 61 1.94 24.26 -29.85
C SER A 61 1.28 25.09 -28.74
N TYR A 62 -0.03 24.91 -28.52
CA TYR A 62 -0.75 25.58 -27.43
C TYR A 62 -0.30 25.09 -26.05
N TRP A 63 -0.03 23.79 -25.89
CA TRP A 63 0.53 23.19 -24.68
C TRP A 63 1.91 23.76 -24.36
N ARG A 64 2.80 23.78 -25.35
CA ARG A 64 4.16 24.31 -25.23
C ARG A 64 4.23 25.81 -24.88
N ARG A 65 3.21 26.58 -25.23
CA ARG A 65 3.14 28.03 -24.98
C ARG A 65 2.25 28.41 -23.78
N GLY A 66 1.75 27.43 -23.03
CA GLY A 66 0.84 27.67 -21.90
C GLY A 66 -0.52 28.27 -22.29
N ARG A 67 -0.88 28.28 -23.58
CA ARG A 67 -2.14 28.87 -24.07
C ARG A 67 -3.35 27.96 -23.88
N ARG A 68 -3.10 26.66 -23.74
CA ARG A 68 -4.12 25.66 -23.44
C ARG A 68 -3.51 24.64 -22.51
N HIS A 69 -4.21 24.34 -21.43
CA HIS A 69 -3.82 23.26 -20.54
C HIS A 69 -4.39 21.92 -21.04
N PRO A 70 -3.69 20.80 -20.90
CA PRO A 70 -4.28 19.49 -21.20
C PRO A 70 -5.37 19.18 -20.16
N GLU A 71 -6.59 18.92 -20.60
CA GLU A 71 -7.73 18.68 -19.70
C GLU A 71 -8.55 17.47 -20.17
N GLY A 72 -8.98 16.63 -19.23
CA GLY A 72 -9.78 15.44 -19.49
C GLY A 72 -8.98 14.18 -19.88
N GLY A 73 -9.66 13.03 -19.86
CA GLY A 73 -9.01 11.71 -19.95
C GLY A 73 -8.24 11.45 -21.26
N ARG A 74 -8.73 11.98 -22.39
CA ARG A 74 -8.03 11.85 -23.69
C ARG A 74 -6.73 12.67 -23.74
N SER A 75 -6.72 13.88 -23.17
CA SER A 75 -5.52 14.71 -23.09
C SER A 75 -4.50 14.13 -22.11
N LEU A 76 -4.93 13.60 -20.97
CA LEU A 76 -4.04 12.91 -20.02
C LEU A 76 -3.42 11.64 -20.61
N HIS A 77 -4.18 10.85 -21.38
CA HIS A 77 -3.63 9.73 -22.12
C HIS A 77 -2.56 10.20 -23.13
N ALA A 78 -2.83 11.28 -23.86
CA ALA A 78 -1.85 11.85 -24.79
C ALA A 78 -0.59 12.37 -24.09
N VAL A 79 -0.69 12.98 -22.90
CA VAL A 79 0.47 13.42 -22.11
C VAL A 79 1.34 12.23 -21.69
N ARG A 80 0.74 11.12 -21.22
CA ARG A 80 1.47 9.88 -20.91
C ARG A 80 2.20 9.29 -22.12
N VAL A 81 1.58 9.32 -23.29
CA VAL A 81 2.24 8.89 -24.52
C VAL A 81 3.38 9.84 -24.90
N ALA A 82 3.24 11.14 -24.66
CA ALA A 82 4.31 12.12 -24.88
C ALA A 82 5.52 11.87 -23.96
N GLU A 83 5.32 11.55 -22.68
CA GLU A 83 6.39 11.19 -21.74
C GLU A 83 7.27 10.06 -22.29
N GLY A 84 6.65 8.97 -22.77
CA GLY A 84 7.39 7.85 -23.39
C GLY A 84 8.06 8.23 -24.71
N CYS A 85 7.56 9.22 -25.45
CA CYS A 85 8.21 9.73 -26.67
C CYS A 85 9.42 10.63 -26.37
N LEU A 86 9.40 11.29 -25.22
CA LEU A 86 10.41 12.21 -24.70
C LEU A 86 11.44 11.51 -23.79
N GLY A 87 11.26 10.21 -23.53
CA GLY A 87 12.14 9.45 -22.64
C GLY A 87 12.10 9.98 -21.20
N LEU A 88 10.93 10.43 -20.75
CA LEU A 88 10.70 10.81 -19.37
C LEU A 88 10.23 9.59 -18.55
N PRO A 89 10.45 9.58 -17.23
CA PRO A 89 9.76 8.66 -16.34
C PRO A 89 8.24 8.76 -16.50
N ALA A 90 7.55 7.66 -16.23
CA ALA A 90 6.08 7.64 -16.23
C ALA A 90 5.54 8.68 -15.23
N ASP A 91 4.46 9.36 -15.63
CA ASP A 91 3.73 10.36 -14.85
C ASP A 91 4.49 11.68 -14.55
N ALA A 92 5.68 11.87 -15.14
CA ALA A 92 6.51 13.07 -14.95
C ALA A 92 5.79 14.38 -15.30
N LEU A 93 5.17 14.45 -16.49
CA LEU A 93 4.41 15.60 -16.97
C LEU A 93 2.93 15.51 -16.58
N THR A 94 2.38 14.31 -16.50
CA THR A 94 0.98 14.03 -16.16
C THR A 94 0.64 14.57 -14.76
N ALA A 95 1.60 14.50 -13.83
CA ALA A 95 1.48 15.09 -12.50
C ALA A 95 1.38 16.63 -12.51
N LEU A 96 1.92 17.31 -13.54
CA LEU A 96 1.83 18.77 -13.68
C LEU A 96 0.48 19.22 -14.26
N VAL A 97 -0.27 18.30 -14.85
CA VAL A 97 -1.53 18.56 -15.57
C VAL A 97 -2.77 18.42 -14.68
N THR A 98 -2.68 17.62 -13.63
CA THR A 98 -3.81 17.38 -12.72
C THR A 98 -3.75 18.41 -11.58
N PRO A 99 -4.83 19.12 -11.21
CA PRO A 99 -4.82 20.01 -10.05
C PRO A 99 -4.27 19.25 -8.86
N ALA A 100 -3.24 19.83 -8.24
CA ALA A 100 -2.32 19.20 -7.32
C ALA A 100 -3.01 18.13 -6.46
N ARG A 101 -2.93 16.88 -6.89
CA ARG A 101 -2.77 15.81 -5.91
C ARG A 101 -1.49 16.24 -5.19
N PRO A 102 -1.50 16.45 -3.87
CA PRO A 102 -0.25 16.65 -3.18
C PRO A 102 0.61 15.48 -3.63
N ARG A 103 1.66 15.76 -4.41
CA ARG A 103 2.81 14.87 -4.38
C ARG A 103 3.03 14.77 -2.89
N ALA A 104 2.99 13.54 -2.38
CA ALA A 104 3.60 13.22 -1.12
C ALA A 104 4.88 14.05 -1.13
N ARG A 105 4.90 15.15 -0.35
CA ARG A 105 6.13 15.66 0.21
C ARG A 105 6.65 14.39 0.79
N ARG A 106 7.60 13.73 0.10
CA ARG A 106 8.02 12.35 0.37
C ARG A 106 7.88 12.24 1.86
N ALA A 107 6.81 11.60 2.32
CA ALA A 107 6.68 11.38 3.74
C ALA A 107 7.86 10.44 3.86
N GLU A 108 9.01 10.98 4.28
CA GLU A 108 10.27 10.27 4.42
C GLU A 108 9.84 8.89 4.81
N PRO A 109 9.92 7.88 3.92
CA PRO A 109 9.29 6.59 4.19
C PRO A 109 9.92 6.20 5.50
N PHE A 110 9.12 6.21 6.59
CA PHE A 110 9.64 6.35 7.97
C PHE A 110 10.99 5.67 8.03
N PRO A 111 12.13 6.39 8.10
CA PRO A 111 13.40 5.87 7.60
C PRO A 111 13.65 4.45 8.09
N GLY A 112 13.50 3.46 7.21
CA GLY A 112 13.64 2.03 7.51
C GLY A 112 12.41 1.24 7.97
N GLY A 113 11.16 1.54 7.57
CA GLY A 113 9.98 0.71 7.89
C GLY A 113 10.09 -0.77 7.48
N VAL A 114 9.38 -1.68 8.18
CA VAL A 114 9.24 -3.09 7.75
C VAL A 114 8.61 -3.09 6.36
N SER A 115 9.27 -3.74 5.39
CA SER A 115 8.69 -3.85 4.05
C SER A 115 7.36 -4.59 4.14
N LEU A 116 6.39 -4.20 3.32
CA LEU A 116 5.11 -4.91 3.27
C LEU A 116 5.32 -6.42 3.01
N ALA A 117 6.34 -6.74 2.22
CA ALA A 117 6.82 -8.08 1.97
C ALA A 117 7.20 -8.80 3.29
N SER A 118 8.11 -8.21 4.08
CA SER A 118 8.53 -8.76 5.38
C SER A 118 7.39 -8.89 6.39
N ALA A 119 6.46 -7.93 6.42
CA ALA A 119 5.29 -7.98 7.31
C ALA A 119 4.32 -9.11 6.95
N LEU A 120 4.26 -9.49 5.67
CA LEU A 120 3.40 -10.55 5.15
C LEU A 120 4.12 -11.89 4.99
N GLY A 121 5.42 -11.98 5.33
CA GLY A 121 6.25 -13.14 4.98
C GLY A 121 6.29 -13.39 3.47
N ALA A 122 6.10 -12.35 2.67
CA ALA A 122 6.03 -12.36 1.22
C ALA A 122 7.37 -11.94 0.59
N GLU A 123 7.62 -12.40 -0.63
CA GLU A 123 8.72 -11.90 -1.44
C GLU A 123 8.32 -10.58 -2.13
N PRO A 124 9.25 -9.62 -2.35
CA PRO A 124 8.92 -8.35 -3.00
C PRO A 124 8.27 -8.48 -4.38
N THR A 125 8.53 -9.58 -5.10
CA THR A 125 7.91 -9.91 -6.38
C THR A 125 6.43 -10.25 -6.28
N GLU A 126 5.98 -10.81 -5.15
CA GLU A 126 4.57 -11.14 -4.88
C GLU A 126 3.71 -9.87 -4.75
N LEU A 127 4.32 -8.74 -4.34
CA LEU A 127 3.64 -7.44 -4.25
C LEU A 127 3.39 -6.80 -5.62
N GLY A 128 4.05 -7.25 -6.69
CA GLY A 128 3.80 -6.76 -8.05
C GLY A 128 2.37 -7.04 -8.53
N SER A 129 1.69 -8.03 -7.94
CA SER A 129 0.28 -8.33 -8.17
C SER A 129 -0.69 -7.25 -7.64
N CYS A 130 -0.22 -6.36 -6.76
CA CYS A 130 -1.00 -5.31 -6.10
C CYS A 130 -1.10 -4.01 -6.92
N ASP A 131 -0.87 -4.07 -8.23
CA ASP A 131 -0.89 -2.94 -9.15
C ASP A 131 -2.11 -2.02 -8.97
N GLY A 132 -1.82 -0.73 -8.78
CA GLY A 132 -2.79 0.34 -8.62
C GLY A 132 -3.35 0.52 -7.20
N ILE A 133 -2.83 -0.21 -6.20
CA ILE A 133 -3.05 0.07 -4.78
C ILE A 133 -1.94 1.01 -4.28
N ASP A 134 -2.32 2.07 -3.60
CA ASP A 134 -1.37 2.97 -2.93
C ASP A 134 -0.85 2.32 -1.64
N LEU A 135 0.22 1.53 -1.78
CA LEU A 135 0.81 0.79 -0.66
C LEU A 135 1.32 1.72 0.44
N ASP A 136 1.76 2.93 0.13
CA ASP A 136 2.26 3.88 1.12
C ASP A 136 1.15 4.73 1.74
N GLY A 137 -0.10 4.55 1.29
CA GLY A 137 -1.19 5.43 1.65
C GLY A 137 -1.54 5.46 3.13
N ASN A 138 -1.31 4.36 3.84
CA ASN A 138 -1.53 4.27 5.27
C ASN A 138 -0.55 5.14 6.08
N ALA A 139 0.61 5.53 5.53
CA ALA A 139 1.57 6.39 6.24
C ALA A 139 1.01 7.79 6.52
N ARG A 140 -0.03 8.20 5.78
CA ARG A 140 -0.78 9.45 6.00
C ARG A 140 -1.75 9.37 7.18
N LEU A 141 -1.88 8.20 7.80
CA LEU A 141 -2.71 7.97 8.97
C LEU A 141 -1.79 7.72 10.19
N ALA A 142 -2.18 8.25 11.34
CA ALA A 142 -1.64 7.87 12.63
C ALA A 142 -2.55 6.82 13.25
N ILE A 143 -1.98 5.72 13.74
CA ILE A 143 -2.77 4.64 14.34
C ILE A 143 -2.98 4.98 15.82
N ALA A 144 -4.21 5.33 16.19
CA ALA A 144 -4.56 5.57 17.59
C ALA A 144 -4.88 4.24 18.29
N SER A 145 -5.56 3.32 17.63
CA SER A 145 -5.83 1.99 18.17
C SER A 145 -6.02 0.97 17.05
N VAL A 146 -5.51 -0.24 17.28
CA VAL A 146 -5.84 -1.44 16.53
C VAL A 146 -6.25 -2.51 17.52
N HIS A 147 -7.39 -3.14 17.27
CA HIS A 147 -7.80 -4.34 17.96
C HIS A 147 -8.13 -5.41 16.93
N GLN A 148 -7.28 -6.43 16.84
CA GLN A 148 -7.49 -7.58 15.98
C GLN A 148 -7.89 -8.79 16.81
N ARG A 149 -8.97 -9.45 16.39
CA ARG A 149 -9.47 -10.68 17.00
C ARG A 149 -9.54 -11.79 15.97
N ALA A 150 -8.83 -12.88 16.22
CA ALA A 150 -9.00 -14.14 15.50
C ALA A 150 -9.94 -15.07 16.27
N THR A 151 -10.84 -15.73 15.55
CA THR A 151 -11.68 -16.82 16.06
C THR A 151 -11.23 -18.12 15.41
N LEU A 152 -10.82 -19.07 16.23
CA LEU A 152 -10.37 -20.39 15.80
C LEU A 152 -11.52 -21.38 15.91
N THR A 153 -11.54 -22.37 15.01
CA THR A 153 -12.58 -23.41 14.97
C THR A 153 -12.10 -24.70 15.66
N ALA A 154 -13.01 -25.64 15.86
CA ALA A 154 -12.73 -26.97 16.41
C ALA A 154 -11.66 -27.75 15.60
N ASP A 155 -11.54 -27.47 14.30
CA ASP A 155 -10.58 -28.11 13.41
C ASP A 155 -9.22 -27.38 13.39
N ARG A 156 -8.95 -26.52 14.39
CA ARG A 156 -7.72 -25.71 14.50
C ARG A 156 -7.56 -24.67 13.36
N THR A 157 -8.64 -24.34 12.65
CA THR A 157 -8.59 -23.44 11.48
C THR A 157 -8.93 -21.98 11.79
N GLU A 158 -8.45 -21.06 10.93
CA GLU A 158 -8.68 -19.63 11.04
C GLU A 158 -10.08 -19.23 10.56
N GLY A 159 -11.08 -19.29 11.44
CA GLY A 159 -12.48 -19.03 11.08
C GLY A 159 -12.75 -17.59 10.65
N SER A 160 -12.31 -16.61 11.43
CA SER A 160 -12.50 -15.18 11.15
C SER A 160 -11.40 -14.34 11.77
N VAL A 161 -10.96 -13.27 11.09
CA VAL A 161 -10.01 -12.29 11.61
C VAL A 161 -10.61 -10.88 11.49
N ARG A 162 -11.22 -10.42 12.58
CA ARG A 162 -11.84 -9.11 12.67
C ARG A 162 -10.85 -8.08 13.18
N THR A 163 -10.76 -6.95 12.49
CA THR A 163 -9.89 -5.83 12.87
C THR A 163 -10.72 -4.57 13.03
N GLU A 164 -10.69 -3.98 14.22
CA GLU A 164 -11.23 -2.65 14.52
C GLU A 164 -10.08 -1.66 14.62
N MET A 165 -10.24 -0.49 14.00
CA MET A 165 -9.21 0.53 13.93
C MET A 165 -9.75 1.91 14.26
N VAL A 166 -8.94 2.66 15.02
CA VAL A 166 -9.07 4.10 15.20
C VAL A 166 -7.83 4.76 14.62
N VAL A 167 -8.03 5.61 13.63
CA VAL A 167 -6.94 6.33 12.95
C VAL A 167 -7.17 7.83 13.02
N THR A 168 -6.09 8.61 13.01
CA THR A 168 -6.14 10.07 12.88
C THR A 168 -5.45 10.46 11.58
N SER A 169 -6.10 11.28 10.76
CA SER A 169 -5.47 11.77 9.53
C SER A 169 -4.33 12.74 9.83
N ARG A 170 -3.20 12.59 9.12
CA ARG A 170 -2.06 13.51 9.22
C ARG A 170 -2.15 14.65 8.22
N GLU A 171 -2.93 14.48 7.17
CA GLU A 171 -3.13 15.45 6.09
C GLU A 171 -4.60 15.45 5.61
N ASP A 172 -4.96 16.47 4.84
CA ASP A 172 -6.30 16.57 4.25
C ASP A 172 -6.47 15.60 3.08
N GLY A 173 -7.68 15.07 2.92
CA GLY A 173 -8.09 14.31 1.75
C GLY A 173 -7.79 12.81 1.82
N VAL A 174 -7.33 12.29 2.95
CA VAL A 174 -7.16 10.84 3.14
C VAL A 174 -8.53 10.18 3.19
N ASP A 175 -8.78 9.25 2.27
CA ASP A 175 -10.11 8.67 2.05
C ASP A 175 -10.16 7.14 2.16
N ARG A 176 -9.06 6.50 2.56
CA ARG A 176 -8.97 5.05 2.64
C ARG A 176 -7.87 4.53 3.56
N TRP A 177 -8.03 3.30 3.98
CA TRP A 177 -7.02 2.41 4.54
C TRP A 177 -6.76 1.25 3.57
N VAL A 178 -5.53 0.74 3.49
CA VAL A 178 -5.20 -0.47 2.72
C VAL A 178 -4.85 -1.58 3.69
N SER A 179 -5.57 -2.69 3.62
CA SER A 179 -5.29 -3.88 4.43
C SER A 179 -4.82 -5.04 3.57
N PHE A 180 -3.96 -5.87 4.15
CA PHE A 180 -3.41 -7.07 3.53
C PHE A 180 -3.74 -8.27 4.42
N PHE A 181 -3.97 -9.41 3.79
CA PHE A 181 -4.31 -10.64 4.47
C PHE A 181 -3.76 -11.83 3.68
N ARG A 182 -3.09 -12.74 4.39
CA ARG A 182 -2.44 -13.92 3.81
C ARG A 182 -2.59 -15.08 4.80
N PRO A 183 -2.96 -16.27 4.33
CA PRO A 183 -3.00 -17.47 5.16
C PRO A 183 -1.62 -17.89 5.63
N GLN A 184 -1.58 -18.59 6.77
CA GLN A 184 -0.34 -19.17 7.32
C GLN A 184 0.23 -20.26 6.41
N THR A 185 -0.60 -21.24 6.09
CA THR A 185 -0.22 -22.36 5.23
C THR A 185 -0.63 -22.03 3.81
N GLY A 186 0.27 -22.29 2.85
CA GLY A 186 -0.14 -22.39 1.46
C GLY A 186 -1.02 -23.62 1.28
N GLY A 187 -1.95 -23.57 0.34
CA GLY A 187 -2.92 -24.65 0.15
C GLY A 187 -3.97 -24.36 -0.92
N ALA A 188 -3.75 -23.34 -1.74
CA ALA A 188 -4.74 -22.74 -2.62
C ALA A 188 -5.97 -22.21 -1.85
N HIS A 189 -5.77 -21.60 -0.68
CA HIS A 189 -6.86 -20.94 0.03
C HIS A 189 -7.31 -19.68 -0.71
N HIS A 190 -8.55 -19.26 -0.46
CA HIS A 190 -9.13 -18.09 -1.11
C HIS A 190 -9.55 -17.04 -0.08
N PRO A 191 -8.63 -16.19 0.38
CA PRO A 191 -8.97 -15.20 1.36
C PRO A 191 -9.96 -14.16 0.81
N ALA A 192 -10.87 -13.73 1.68
CA ALA A 192 -11.98 -12.87 1.33
C ALA A 192 -12.29 -11.87 2.45
N LEU A 193 -12.68 -10.66 2.06
CA LEU A 193 -13.34 -9.71 2.95
C LEU A 193 -14.76 -10.20 3.23
N ARG A 194 -15.07 -10.49 4.48
CA ARG A 194 -16.37 -11.00 4.95
C ARG A 194 -17.32 -9.87 5.29
N SER A 195 -16.85 -8.85 5.99
CA SER A 195 -17.63 -7.65 6.30
C SER A 195 -16.75 -6.41 6.42
N ALA A 196 -17.39 -5.25 6.30
CA ALA A 196 -16.78 -3.93 6.51
C ALA A 196 -17.86 -2.98 7.07
N HIS A 197 -17.50 -2.22 8.10
CA HIS A 197 -18.39 -1.29 8.79
C HIS A 197 -17.72 0.06 8.92
N CYS A 198 -18.51 1.14 8.76
CA CYS A 198 -18.03 2.51 8.63
C CYS A 198 -16.95 2.69 7.54
N CYS A 199 -16.88 1.76 6.60
CA CYS A 199 -16.05 1.83 5.42
C CYS A 199 -16.63 0.90 4.35
N ARG A 200 -16.15 1.02 3.12
CA ARG A 200 -16.61 0.20 1.99
C ARG A 200 -15.43 -0.33 1.19
N PRO A 201 -15.51 -1.55 0.63
CA PRO A 201 -14.46 -2.06 -0.23
C PRO A 201 -14.29 -1.18 -1.47
N GLY A 202 -13.04 -0.81 -1.76
CA GLY A 202 -12.59 -0.16 -2.96
C GLY A 202 -11.99 -1.18 -3.92
N ARG A 203 -10.74 -0.98 -4.35
CA ARG A 203 -10.04 -2.02 -5.12
C ARG A 203 -9.73 -3.23 -4.23
N ILE A 204 -9.95 -4.40 -4.81
CA ILE A 204 -9.50 -5.67 -4.27
C ILE A 204 -8.52 -6.29 -5.26
N ARG A 205 -7.38 -6.73 -4.77
CA ARG A 205 -6.38 -7.49 -5.53
C ARG A 205 -6.15 -8.82 -4.83
N ARG A 206 -6.06 -9.86 -5.65
CA ARG A 206 -5.76 -11.21 -5.21
C ARG A 206 -4.62 -11.71 -6.06
N ASP A 207 -3.62 -12.26 -5.39
CA ASP A 207 -2.58 -13.03 -6.04
C ASP A 207 -2.81 -14.51 -5.74
N PRO A 208 -3.28 -15.30 -6.72
CA PRO A 208 -3.49 -16.73 -6.52
C PRO A 208 -2.23 -17.50 -6.16
N SER A 209 -1.04 -16.99 -6.51
CA SER A 209 0.21 -17.70 -6.30
C SER A 209 0.75 -17.56 -4.87
N SER A 210 0.63 -16.36 -4.30
CA SER A 210 1.02 -16.07 -2.91
C SER A 210 -0.15 -16.12 -1.92
N GLU A 211 -1.37 -16.36 -2.41
CA GLU A 211 -2.63 -16.31 -1.65
C GLU A 211 -2.83 -14.96 -0.94
N LEU A 212 -2.20 -13.90 -1.46
CA LEU A 212 -2.28 -12.57 -0.88
C LEU A 212 -3.57 -11.86 -1.31
N LEU A 213 -4.33 -11.39 -0.33
CA LEU A 213 -5.45 -10.47 -0.52
C LEU A 213 -5.03 -9.06 -0.10
N ALA A 214 -5.19 -8.09 -1.00
CA ALA A 214 -5.05 -6.67 -0.70
C ALA A 214 -6.38 -5.94 -0.96
N VAL A 215 -6.83 -5.16 0.02
CA VAL A 215 -8.13 -4.48 0.00
C VAL A 215 -7.96 -3.01 0.35
N GLU A 216 -8.45 -2.12 -0.52
CA GLU A 216 -8.73 -0.74 -0.13
C GLU A 216 -10.04 -0.69 0.65
N LEU A 217 -10.02 -0.16 1.87
CA LEU A 217 -11.18 0.16 2.69
C LEU A 217 -11.40 1.66 2.62
N ARG A 218 -12.37 2.09 1.82
CA ARG A 218 -12.68 3.51 1.61
C ARG A 218 -13.55 4.01 2.74
N PHE A 219 -13.17 5.15 3.30
CA PHE A 219 -13.96 5.88 4.28
C PHE A 219 -15.19 6.50 3.59
N ASP A 220 -16.18 6.89 4.40
CA ASP A 220 -17.43 7.48 3.91
C ASP A 220 -17.19 8.87 3.31
N TYR A 221 -16.15 9.54 3.76
CA TYR A 221 -15.72 10.86 3.29
C TYR A 221 -14.19 11.02 3.44
N PRO A 222 -13.57 11.93 2.66
CA PRO A 222 -12.17 12.30 2.86
C PRO A 222 -12.00 13.03 4.19
N LEU A 223 -11.02 12.59 4.98
CA LEU A 223 -10.71 13.15 6.29
C LEU A 223 -9.94 14.45 6.19
N ARG A 224 -10.12 15.34 7.16
CA ARG A 224 -9.24 16.50 7.38
C ARG A 224 -8.06 16.14 8.26
N ALA A 225 -6.96 16.88 8.16
CA ALA A 225 -5.83 16.74 9.05
C ALA A 225 -6.27 16.88 10.52
N GLY A 226 -5.85 15.93 11.37
CA GLY A 226 -6.23 15.83 12.77
C GLY A 226 -7.58 15.14 13.03
N GLU A 227 -8.38 14.86 12.01
CA GLU A 227 -9.66 14.17 12.17
C GLU A 227 -9.46 12.68 12.49
N THR A 228 -10.26 12.16 13.41
CA THR A 228 -10.27 10.74 13.77
C THR A 228 -11.37 10.00 13.02
N TYR A 229 -11.07 8.76 12.63
CA TYR A 229 -12.01 7.88 11.98
C TYR A 229 -11.98 6.49 12.60
N VAL A 230 -13.14 5.88 12.76
CA VAL A 230 -13.32 4.56 13.36
C VAL A 230 -13.98 3.66 12.33
N PHE A 231 -13.40 2.49 12.10
CA PHE A 231 -13.90 1.51 11.16
C PHE A 231 -13.48 0.11 11.56
N ASP A 232 -14.22 -0.88 11.10
CA ASP A 232 -13.85 -2.28 11.28
C ASP A 232 -14.14 -3.12 10.04
N PHE A 233 -13.43 -4.22 9.93
CA PHE A 233 -13.53 -5.15 8.83
C PHE A 233 -13.17 -6.56 9.29
N ASP A 234 -13.68 -7.55 8.58
CA ASP A 234 -13.47 -8.95 8.89
C ASP A 234 -12.96 -9.70 7.67
N PHE A 235 -11.92 -10.51 7.86
CA PHE A 235 -11.39 -11.42 6.86
C PHE A 235 -11.72 -12.87 7.19
N GLY A 236 -11.85 -13.67 6.14
CA GLY A 236 -11.98 -15.12 6.23
C GLY A 236 -11.66 -15.74 4.87
N TYR A 237 -12.24 -16.91 4.58
CA TYR A 237 -11.86 -17.71 3.40
C TYR A 237 -13.08 -18.22 2.64
N ASP A 238 -13.11 -18.01 1.33
CA ASP A 238 -14.06 -18.66 0.42
C ASP A 238 -13.66 -20.12 0.25
N GLY A 239 -14.30 -21.01 1.02
CA GLY A 239 -13.95 -22.42 1.08
C GLY A 239 -13.37 -22.79 2.45
N GLU A 240 -12.54 -23.82 2.49
CA GLU A 240 -11.94 -24.34 3.72
C GLU A 240 -10.82 -23.41 4.22
N PRO A 241 -10.93 -22.86 5.44
CA PRO A 241 -9.86 -22.06 6.03
C PRO A 241 -8.62 -22.91 6.36
N PRO A 242 -7.42 -22.32 6.34
CA PRO A 242 -6.20 -23.01 6.74
C PRO A 242 -6.22 -23.35 8.24
N GLU A 243 -5.54 -24.43 8.61
CA GLU A 243 -5.06 -24.59 9.98
C GLU A 243 -4.10 -23.44 10.30
N THR A 244 -4.21 -22.89 11.51
CA THR A 244 -3.34 -21.78 11.93
C THR A 244 -2.80 -22.02 13.33
N SER A 245 -1.56 -21.58 13.54
CA SER A 245 -0.87 -21.57 14.81
C SER A 245 -0.36 -20.18 15.19
N TYR A 246 -0.77 -19.12 14.47
CA TYR A 246 -0.41 -17.75 14.83
C TYR A 246 -1.51 -16.72 14.54
N LEU A 247 -1.38 -15.57 15.19
CA LEU A 247 -2.09 -14.33 14.86
C LEU A 247 -1.07 -13.19 14.87
N GLN A 248 -1.03 -12.37 13.81
CA GLN A 248 -0.08 -11.26 13.74
C GLN A 248 -0.65 -10.03 13.06
N PHE A 249 -0.08 -8.87 13.41
CA PHE A 249 -0.38 -7.61 12.77
C PHE A 249 0.91 -6.82 12.52
N GLY A 250 1.11 -6.41 11.28
CA GLY A 250 2.23 -5.58 10.86
C GLY A 250 1.87 -4.09 10.90
N ILE A 251 2.66 -3.29 11.61
CA ILE A 251 2.54 -1.83 11.61
C ILE A 251 3.75 -1.16 10.97
N ARG A 252 3.48 -0.20 10.08
CA ARG A 252 4.51 0.58 9.37
C ARG A 252 4.70 1.99 9.92
N ALA A 253 3.82 2.40 10.81
CA ALA A 253 3.90 3.63 11.58
C ALA A 253 3.59 3.30 13.05
N PRO A 254 4.08 4.11 14.01
CA PRO A 254 3.78 3.90 15.42
C PRO A 254 2.27 3.85 15.69
N ALA A 255 1.86 2.93 16.57
CA ALA A 255 0.49 2.79 17.05
C ALA A 255 0.42 3.04 18.56
N ARG A 256 -0.50 3.88 19.03
CA ARG A 256 -0.62 4.14 20.49
C ARG A 256 -1.11 2.92 21.25
N GLN A 257 -1.97 2.11 20.64
CA GLN A 257 -2.46 0.86 21.19
C GLN A 257 -2.58 -0.19 20.09
N LEU A 258 -2.01 -1.37 20.33
CA LEU A 258 -2.16 -2.56 19.51
C LEU A 258 -2.59 -3.72 20.41
N VAL A 259 -3.76 -4.30 20.12
CA VAL A 259 -4.27 -5.49 20.82
C VAL A 259 -4.49 -6.59 19.80
N LEU A 260 -3.87 -7.74 20.02
CA LEU A 260 -4.15 -8.97 19.28
C LEU A 260 -4.77 -9.97 20.24
N GLN A 261 -5.89 -10.55 19.87
CA GLN A 261 -6.64 -11.49 20.69
C GLN A 261 -7.01 -12.73 19.87
N ALA A 262 -6.70 -13.91 20.38
CA ALA A 262 -7.14 -15.18 19.83
C ALA A 262 -8.26 -15.73 20.71
N HIS A 263 -9.34 -16.20 20.09
CA HIS A 263 -10.42 -16.93 20.74
C HIS A 263 -10.45 -18.36 20.22
N PHE A 264 -10.20 -19.32 21.10
CA PHE A 264 -10.06 -20.74 20.77
C PHE A 264 -11.39 -21.47 20.94
N ASP A 265 -11.63 -22.45 20.07
CA ASP A 265 -12.75 -23.36 20.21
C ASP A 265 -12.53 -24.28 21.44
N PRO A 266 -13.58 -24.60 22.23
CA PRO A 266 -13.46 -25.53 23.35
C PRO A 266 -12.87 -26.90 23.00
N ALA A 267 -13.02 -27.36 21.75
CA ALA A 267 -12.45 -28.61 21.27
C ALA A 267 -10.99 -28.49 20.79
N ALA A 268 -10.47 -27.27 20.65
CA ALA A 268 -9.14 -26.98 20.13
C ALA A 268 -8.46 -25.87 20.94
N VAL A 269 -8.04 -26.20 22.16
CA VAL A 269 -7.29 -25.29 23.03
C VAL A 269 -5.79 -25.60 22.92
N PRO A 270 -4.92 -24.62 22.66
CA PRO A 270 -3.49 -24.88 22.52
C PRO A 270 -2.87 -25.28 23.85
N VAL A 271 -1.82 -26.11 23.79
CA VAL A 271 -1.05 -26.52 24.97
C VAL A 271 -0.18 -25.39 25.50
N ARG A 272 0.30 -24.52 24.58
CA ARG A 272 1.17 -23.38 24.87
C ARG A 272 0.88 -22.21 23.95
N CYS A 273 1.04 -20.99 24.46
CA CYS A 273 0.91 -19.78 23.67
C CYS A 273 2.02 -18.78 24.02
N TYR A 274 2.63 -18.15 23.03
CA TYR A 274 3.73 -17.22 23.21
C TYR A 274 3.46 -15.93 22.44
N ARG A 275 3.93 -14.80 22.97
CA ARG A 275 4.01 -13.58 22.18
C ARG A 275 5.29 -13.62 21.36
N TYR A 276 5.29 -13.02 20.19
CA TYR A 276 6.52 -12.66 19.50
C TYR A 276 6.43 -11.26 18.90
N HIS A 277 7.60 -10.69 18.69
CA HIS A 277 7.76 -9.42 18.00
C HIS A 277 8.93 -9.54 17.04
N ARG A 278 8.71 -9.21 15.77
CA ARG A 278 9.75 -9.05 14.77
C ARG A 278 10.05 -7.57 14.64
N PRO A 279 11.19 -7.10 15.18
CA PRO A 279 11.56 -5.71 15.10
C PRO A 279 11.90 -5.33 13.66
N ARG A 280 11.83 -4.02 13.44
CA ARG A 280 12.06 -3.40 12.13
C ARG A 280 13.48 -3.57 11.58
N ASP A 281 14.46 -3.63 12.46
CA ASP A 281 15.89 -3.63 12.10
C ASP A 281 16.40 -4.97 11.58
N GLY A 282 15.52 -5.96 11.40
CA GLY A 282 15.88 -7.30 10.96
C GLY A 282 16.61 -8.10 12.03
N SER A 283 16.61 -7.63 13.29
CA SER A 283 16.98 -8.48 14.41
C SER A 283 16.07 -9.70 14.50
N SER A 284 16.60 -10.77 15.07
CA SER A 284 15.89 -12.04 15.22
C SER A 284 14.54 -11.84 15.92
N ASP A 285 13.56 -12.65 15.52
CA ASP A 285 12.24 -12.69 16.17
C ASP A 285 12.41 -12.83 17.68
N VAL A 286 11.85 -11.87 18.41
CA VAL A 286 11.88 -11.87 19.88
C VAL A 286 10.65 -12.63 20.34
N VAL A 287 10.81 -13.91 20.65
CA VAL A 287 9.79 -14.69 21.36
C VAL A 287 9.82 -14.22 22.82
N GLY A 288 8.70 -13.66 23.27
CA GLY A 288 8.58 -13.12 24.62
C GLY A 288 8.17 -14.21 25.60
N GLU A 289 9.03 -14.45 26.60
CA GLU A 289 8.63 -15.09 27.85
C GLU A 289 7.96 -14.07 28.79
N PRO A 290 7.02 -14.48 29.65
CA PRO A 290 6.53 -15.85 29.85
C PRO A 290 5.45 -16.25 28.82
N GLU A 291 5.10 -17.53 28.85
CA GLU A 291 3.93 -18.09 28.15
C GLU A 291 2.66 -17.27 28.45
N LEU A 292 1.85 -17.04 27.42
CA LEU A 292 0.56 -16.37 27.51
C LEU A 292 -0.50 -17.36 28.01
N PRO A 293 -1.23 -17.03 29.09
CA PRO A 293 -2.24 -17.93 29.61
C PRO A 293 -3.46 -17.97 28.68
N VAL A 294 -4.01 -19.17 28.47
CA VAL A 294 -5.36 -19.35 27.96
C VAL A 294 -6.30 -19.56 29.14
N GLY A 295 -7.06 -18.52 29.47
CA GLY A 295 -8.00 -18.54 30.60
C GLY A 295 -9.30 -19.30 30.29
N PRO A 296 -10.22 -19.41 31.28
CA PRO A 296 -11.52 -20.07 31.11
C PRO A 296 -12.42 -19.48 30.01
N SER A 297 -12.16 -18.24 29.58
CA SER A 297 -12.82 -17.60 28.45
C SER A 297 -12.31 -18.10 27.08
N LEU A 298 -11.36 -19.04 27.07
CA LEU A 298 -10.71 -19.60 25.89
C LEU A 298 -10.06 -18.53 25.02
N THR A 299 -9.47 -17.53 25.66
CA THR A 299 -8.77 -16.44 24.96
C THR A 299 -7.35 -16.28 25.44
N SER A 300 -6.46 -15.95 24.50
CA SER A 300 -5.14 -15.39 24.76
C SER A 300 -5.03 -14.03 24.07
N HIS A 301 -4.23 -13.12 24.61
CA HIS A 301 -4.03 -11.82 24.00
C HIS A 301 -2.66 -11.22 24.30
N ILE A 302 -2.26 -10.28 23.45
CA ILE A 302 -1.22 -9.31 23.73
C ILE A 302 -1.78 -7.91 23.61
N ALA A 303 -1.31 -7.02 24.49
CA ALA A 303 -1.58 -5.60 24.42
C ALA A 303 -0.24 -4.86 24.47
N VAL A 304 0.04 -4.09 23.43
CA VAL A 304 1.25 -3.28 23.30
C VAL A 304 0.83 -1.82 23.23
N LEU A 305 1.31 -1.04 24.20
CA LEU A 305 1.17 0.41 24.21
C LEU A 305 2.37 1.04 23.51
N ASP A 306 2.13 2.11 22.76
CA ASP A 306 3.14 2.84 22.01
C ASP A 306 4.02 1.93 21.12
N ALA A 307 3.36 0.99 20.44
CA ALA A 307 3.95 0.02 19.54
C ALA A 307 4.72 0.73 18.42
N GLN A 308 5.97 0.30 18.22
CA GLN A 308 6.86 0.82 17.17
C GLN A 308 6.65 0.04 15.87
N PRO A 309 7.05 0.58 14.71
CA PRO A 309 6.98 -0.16 13.46
C PRO A 309 7.65 -1.53 13.58
N GLY A 310 6.96 -2.59 13.13
CA GLY A 310 7.30 -3.96 13.45
C GLY A 310 6.15 -4.92 13.14
N VAL A 311 6.40 -6.22 13.28
CA VAL A 311 5.33 -7.23 13.31
C VAL A 311 5.16 -7.71 14.73
N TYR A 312 3.94 -7.64 15.24
CA TYR A 312 3.59 -8.19 16.54
C TYR A 312 2.70 -9.39 16.33
N GLY A 313 2.87 -10.42 17.15
CA GLY A 313 2.07 -11.60 17.02
C GLY A 313 2.01 -12.46 18.27
N MET A 314 1.14 -13.45 18.19
CA MET A 314 1.06 -14.58 19.09
C MET A 314 1.24 -15.84 18.26
N VAL A 315 1.96 -16.80 18.80
CA VAL A 315 2.11 -18.15 18.23
C VAL A 315 1.67 -19.15 19.29
N TRP A 316 1.14 -20.28 18.88
CA TRP A 316 0.73 -21.33 19.81
C TRP A 316 1.09 -22.72 19.30
N GLU A 317 1.21 -23.65 20.23
CA GLU A 317 1.46 -25.06 19.98
C GLU A 317 0.16 -25.82 20.25
N TRP A 318 -0.25 -26.66 19.31
CA TRP A 318 -1.45 -27.47 19.47
C TRP A 318 -1.22 -28.75 20.26
N ASP A 319 0.01 -29.29 20.22
CA ASP A 319 0.41 -30.58 20.77
C ASP A 319 1.76 -30.47 21.50
#